data_AF-A0A929GRV3-F1
#
_entry.id   AF-A0A929GRV3-F1
#
_cell.length_a   1.000
_cell.length_b   1.000
_cell.length_c   1.000
_cell.angle_alpha   90.00
_cell.angle_beta   90.00
_cell.angle_gamma   90.00
#
_symmetry.space_group_name_H-M   'P 1'
#
loop_
_entity.id
_entity.type
_entity.pdbx_description
1 polymer ?
#
loop_
_entity_poly.entity_id
_entity_poly.type
_entity_poly.pdbx_seq_one_letter_code
_entity_poly.pdbx_strand_id
1 'polypeptide(L)'
;MKINPVRAYSIEEILFFLFGIISVLHFFFLKFVPSLDGPQHLYTSSVIVELVKSNDTIKEFFTFNDLIVGNWVGHFLLSLFNFFLSAQFAEKIFLVVYVFGIAYAFRYLIKSILGYVPYHAVIIYPFAFTVLFLQGYYNYSFAFIFLFVSLGFWVRIKDHLNLKNGIIFLLLQLLLFLSHIFVFVLYGYI
;
A
#
# COMPACT_ATOMS: atom_id res chain seq x y z
N MET A 1 26.34 -28.25 -11.54
CA MET A 1 25.08 -27.59 -11.12
C MET A 1 25.20 -27.22 -9.65
N LYS A 2 25.52 -25.96 -9.31
CA LYS A 2 25.60 -25.51 -7.91
C LYS A 2 24.16 -25.26 -7.43
N ILE A 3 23.65 -26.12 -6.57
CA ILE A 3 22.39 -25.89 -5.89
C ILE A 3 22.68 -24.76 -4.88
N ASN A 4 22.19 -23.55 -5.15
CA ASN A 4 22.24 -22.48 -4.17
C ASN A 4 21.44 -22.93 -2.94
N PRO A 5 22.00 -22.87 -1.73
CA PRO A 5 21.25 -23.24 -0.54
C PRO A 5 20.04 -22.32 -0.41
N VAL A 6 18.86 -22.92 -0.25
CA VAL A 6 17.65 -22.19 0.09
C VAL A 6 17.91 -21.52 1.45
N ARG A 7 17.92 -20.18 1.48
CA ARG A 7 18.12 -19.43 2.72
C ARG A 7 16.98 -19.79 3.68
N ALA A 8 17.31 -20.42 4.80
CA ALA A 8 16.35 -20.62 5.87
C ALA A 8 15.92 -19.24 6.42
N TYR A 9 14.60 -19.04 6.56
CA TYR A 9 14.05 -17.84 7.20
C TYR A 9 14.47 -17.79 8.67
N SER A 10 14.75 -16.58 9.18
CA SER A 10 15.00 -16.43 10.61
C SER A 10 13.70 -16.65 11.41
N ILE A 11 13.81 -17.04 12.68
CA ILE A 11 12.66 -17.14 13.59
C ILE A 11 11.91 -15.80 13.64
N GLU A 12 12.65 -14.69 13.61
CA GLU A 12 12.09 -13.34 13.54
C GLU A 12 11.23 -13.12 12.28
N GLU A 13 11.71 -13.52 11.10
CA GLU A 13 10.98 -13.38 9.83
C GLU A 13 9.66 -14.18 9.85
N ILE A 14 9.70 -15.40 10.42
CA ILE A 14 8.52 -16.25 10.57
C ILE A 14 7.51 -15.61 11.54
N LEU A 15 7.97 -15.18 12.72
CA LEU A 15 7.11 -14.54 13.71
C LEU A 15 6.48 -13.26 13.12
N PHE A 16 7.26 -12.41 12.48
CA PHE A 16 6.78 -11.19 11.84
C PHE A 16 5.65 -11.50 10.84
N PHE A 17 5.85 -12.49 9.97
CA PHE A 17 4.83 -12.90 9.01
C PHE A 17 3.57 -13.47 9.68
N LEU A 18 3.72 -14.35 10.68
CA LEU A 18 2.60 -14.92 11.42
C LEU A 18 1.77 -13.85 12.14
N PHE A 19 2.43 -12.87 12.76
CA PHE A 19 1.74 -11.71 13.33
C PHE A 19 0.97 -10.93 12.28
N GLY A 20 1.50 -10.79 11.07
CA GLY A 20 0.77 -10.20 9.95
C GLY A 20 -0.48 -10.98 9.56
N ILE A 21 -0.40 -12.31 9.48
CA ILE A 21 -1.56 -13.16 9.19
C ILE A 21 -2.63 -13.02 10.26
N ILE A 22 -2.24 -13.06 11.54
CA ILE A 22 -3.16 -12.86 12.67
C ILE A 22 -3.81 -11.47 12.58
N SER A 23 -3.02 -10.44 12.24
CA SER A 23 -3.49 -9.06 12.16
C SER A 23 -4.53 -8.83 11.07
N VAL A 24 -4.51 -9.59 9.97
CA VAL A 24 -5.50 -9.40 8.88
C VAL A 24 -6.66 -10.39 8.92
N LEU A 25 -6.58 -11.42 9.77
CA LEU A 25 -7.54 -12.51 9.81
C LEU A 25 -8.98 -12.01 10.06
N HIS A 26 -9.13 -10.99 10.91
CA HIS A 26 -10.43 -10.45 11.27
C HIS A 26 -11.21 -9.83 10.09
N PHE A 27 -10.53 -9.38 9.02
CA PHE A 27 -11.20 -8.91 7.80
C PHE A 27 -12.07 -9.99 7.15
N PHE A 28 -11.77 -11.27 7.41
CA PHE A 28 -12.48 -12.40 6.81
C PHE A 28 -13.66 -12.90 7.64
N PHE A 29 -13.82 -12.45 8.88
CA PHE A 29 -14.92 -12.87 9.76
C PHE A 29 -16.28 -12.27 9.38
N LEU A 30 -16.26 -11.07 8.77
CA LEU A 30 -17.46 -10.39 8.32
C LEU A 30 -17.61 -10.48 6.80
N LYS A 31 -18.85 -10.32 6.32
CA LYS A 31 -19.08 -10.23 4.88
C LYS A 31 -18.35 -8.99 4.33
N PHE A 32 -18.70 -7.80 4.79
CA PHE A 32 -17.99 -6.57 4.42
C PHE A 32 -17.17 -6.07 5.60
N VAL A 33 -16.04 -5.42 5.33
CA VAL A 33 -15.25 -4.77 6.38
C VAL A 33 -15.93 -3.43 6.68
N PRO A 34 -16.39 -3.19 7.93
CA PRO A 34 -17.08 -1.95 8.25
C PRO A 34 -16.09 -0.78 8.23
N SER A 35 -16.36 0.22 7.41
CA SER A 35 -15.66 1.50 7.37
C SER A 35 -16.60 2.59 6.84
N LEU A 36 -16.25 3.84 7.05
CA LEU A 36 -17.06 4.98 6.58
C LEU A 36 -16.92 5.15 5.07
N ASP A 37 -15.69 5.19 4.56
CA ASP A 37 -15.39 5.51 3.15
C ASP A 37 -15.13 4.27 2.29
N GLY A 38 -15.02 3.06 2.86
CA GLY A 38 -14.81 1.82 2.09
C GLY A 38 -15.85 1.58 0.99
N PRO A 39 -17.17 1.72 1.27
CA PRO A 39 -18.20 1.63 0.24
C PRO A 39 -18.01 2.62 -0.92
N GLN A 40 -17.55 3.85 -0.63
CA GLN A 40 -17.26 4.84 -1.66
C GLN A 40 -16.07 4.40 -2.52
N HIS A 41 -15.00 3.88 -1.92
CA HIS A 41 -13.87 3.35 -2.67
C HIS A 41 -14.26 2.18 -3.59
N LEU A 42 -15.11 1.26 -3.11
CA LEU A 42 -15.66 0.16 -3.90
C LEU A 42 -16.57 0.63 -5.03
N TYR A 43 -17.39 1.65 -4.79
CA TYR A 43 -18.19 2.27 -5.83
C TYR A 43 -17.32 2.87 -6.93
N THR A 44 -16.36 3.73 -6.57
CA THR A 44 -15.44 4.34 -7.56
C THR A 44 -14.65 3.28 -8.31
N SER A 45 -14.19 2.24 -7.62
CA SER A 45 -13.43 1.18 -8.28
C SER A 45 -14.27 0.40 -9.29
N SER A 46 -15.56 0.20 -9.01
CA SER A 46 -16.53 -0.43 -9.91
C SER A 46 -16.80 0.45 -11.14
N VAL A 47 -16.99 1.77 -10.95
CA VAL A 47 -17.15 2.72 -12.06
C VAL A 47 -15.93 2.68 -13.00
N ILE A 48 -14.72 2.69 -12.45
CA ILE A 48 -13.48 2.58 -13.24
C ILE A 48 -13.48 1.28 -14.07
N VAL A 49 -13.84 0.14 -13.46
CA VAL A 49 -13.90 -1.16 -14.16
C VAL A 49 -14.92 -1.13 -15.31
N GLU A 50 -16.11 -0.57 -15.09
CA GLU A 50 -17.14 -0.49 -16.11
C GLU A 50 -16.78 0.47 -17.25
N LEU A 51 -16.09 1.57 -16.95
CA LEU A 51 -15.54 2.47 -17.98
C LEU A 51 -14.49 1.75 -18.85
N VAL A 52 -13.59 0.97 -18.22
CA VAL A 52 -12.60 0.15 -18.94
C VAL A 52 -13.27 -0.91 -19.82
N LYS A 53 -14.35 -1.54 -19.34
CA LYS A 53 -15.17 -2.49 -20.09
C LYS A 53 -16.02 -1.85 -21.18
N SER A 54 -15.96 -0.53 -21.34
CA SER A 54 -16.73 0.22 -22.31
C SER A 54 -18.25 0.09 -22.15
N ASN A 55 -18.73 0.03 -20.91
CA ASN A 55 -20.16 0.05 -20.63
C ASN A 55 -20.79 1.39 -21.04
N ASP A 56 -21.68 1.37 -22.04
CA ASP A 56 -22.29 2.57 -22.63
C ASP A 56 -23.10 3.37 -21.61
N THR A 57 -23.89 2.70 -20.76
CA THR A 57 -24.71 3.36 -19.74
C THR A 57 -23.85 4.10 -18.71
N ILE A 58 -22.71 3.52 -18.28
CA ILE A 58 -21.82 4.19 -17.32
C ILE A 58 -21.11 5.39 -17.96
N LYS A 59 -20.74 5.29 -19.24
CA LYS A 59 -20.08 6.38 -19.99
C LYS A 59 -20.97 7.61 -20.18
N GLU A 60 -22.29 7.48 -20.10
CA GLU A 60 -23.20 8.64 -20.13
C GLU A 60 -23.06 9.55 -18.91
N PHE A 61 -22.61 9.01 -17.77
CA PHE A 61 -22.54 9.73 -16.49
C PHE A 61 -21.12 9.97 -15.98
N PHE A 62 -20.15 9.15 -16.39
CA PHE A 62 -18.80 9.19 -15.86
C PHE A 62 -17.74 9.21 -16.95
N THR A 63 -16.68 9.98 -16.71
CA THR A 63 -15.44 9.97 -17.48
C THR A 63 -14.25 9.89 -16.52
N PHE A 64 -13.08 9.51 -17.04
CA PHE A 64 -11.85 9.67 -16.28
C PHE A 64 -11.55 11.15 -16.08
N ASN A 65 -10.93 11.48 -14.95
CA ASN A 65 -10.46 12.82 -14.70
C ASN A 65 -9.24 13.10 -15.59
N ASP A 66 -9.29 14.17 -16.38
CA ASP A 66 -8.19 14.59 -17.27
C ASP A 66 -6.97 15.10 -16.48
N LEU A 67 -7.16 15.50 -15.23
CA LEU A 67 -6.09 15.92 -14.34
C LEU A 67 -5.57 14.74 -13.51
N ILE A 68 -4.24 14.61 -13.48
CA ILE A 68 -3.56 13.70 -12.56
C ILE A 68 -3.61 14.32 -11.17
N VAL A 69 -4.41 13.71 -10.31
CA VAL A 69 -4.59 14.12 -8.90
C VAL A 69 -4.09 13.02 -7.97
N GLY A 70 -3.93 13.34 -6.68
CA GLY A 70 -3.71 12.32 -5.66
C GLY A 70 -4.85 11.30 -5.62
N ASN A 71 -4.65 10.18 -4.92
CA ASN A 71 -5.58 9.05 -4.75
C ASN A 71 -5.62 8.01 -5.87
N TRP A 72 -4.88 8.19 -6.96
CA TRP A 72 -4.84 7.24 -8.06
C TRP A 72 -4.42 5.83 -7.61
N VAL A 73 -3.38 5.71 -6.78
CA VAL A 73 -2.85 4.39 -6.41
C VAL A 73 -3.91 3.49 -5.79
N GLY A 74 -4.66 3.97 -4.79
CA GLY A 74 -5.67 3.14 -4.13
C GLY A 74 -6.88 2.87 -5.02
N HIS A 75 -7.34 3.85 -5.80
CA HIS A 75 -8.46 3.65 -6.73
C HIS A 75 -8.13 2.62 -7.82
N PHE A 76 -6.99 2.77 -8.51
CA PHE A 76 -6.61 1.84 -9.58
C PHE A 76 -6.22 0.46 -9.04
N LEU A 77 -5.57 0.38 -7.87
CA LEU A 77 -5.24 -0.90 -7.26
C LEU A 77 -6.51 -1.65 -6.82
N LEU A 78 -7.48 -0.95 -6.21
CA LEU A 78 -8.76 -1.57 -5.85
C LEU A 78 -9.57 -1.95 -7.10
N SER A 79 -9.56 -1.14 -8.16
CA SER A 79 -10.17 -1.47 -9.45
C SER A 79 -9.55 -2.71 -10.08
N LEU A 80 -8.23 -2.86 -10.00
CA LEU A 80 -7.55 -4.06 -10.48
C LEU A 80 -8.10 -5.31 -9.79
N PHE A 81 -8.24 -5.29 -8.45
CA PHE A 81 -8.83 -6.41 -7.73
C PHE A 81 -10.31 -6.60 -8.06
N ASN A 82 -11.07 -5.53 -8.15
CA ASN A 82 -12.51 -5.56 -8.46
C ASN A 82 -12.80 -5.97 -9.91
N PHE A 83 -11.79 -5.93 -10.79
CA PHE A 83 -11.93 -6.38 -12.18
C PHE A 83 -12.24 -7.88 -12.28
N PHE A 84 -11.69 -8.69 -11.38
CA PHE A 84 -11.81 -10.15 -11.39
C PHE A 84 -12.34 -10.76 -10.08
N LEU A 85 -12.51 -9.97 -9.03
CA LEU A 85 -13.10 -10.40 -7.76
C LEU A 85 -14.41 -9.67 -7.48
N SER A 86 -15.28 -10.27 -6.67
CA SER A 86 -16.41 -9.53 -6.10
C SER A 86 -15.90 -8.40 -5.19
N ALA A 87 -16.66 -7.31 -5.09
CA ALA A 87 -16.36 -6.13 -4.26
C ALA A 87 -15.88 -6.51 -2.84
N GLN A 88 -16.54 -7.46 -2.18
CA GLN A 88 -16.17 -7.96 -0.85
C GLN A 88 -14.72 -8.48 -0.79
N PHE A 89 -14.32 -9.33 -1.74
CA PHE A 89 -12.98 -9.91 -1.76
C PHE A 89 -11.93 -8.91 -2.23
N ALA A 90 -12.30 -8.04 -3.18
CA ALA A 90 -11.43 -6.98 -3.66
C ALA A 90 -10.98 -6.06 -2.52
N GLU A 91 -11.92 -5.57 -1.70
CA GLU A 91 -11.59 -4.75 -0.53
C GLU A 91 -10.75 -5.52 0.49
N LYS A 92 -11.12 -6.76 0.85
CA LYS A 92 -10.34 -7.54 1.81
C LYS A 92 -8.88 -7.72 1.38
N ILE A 93 -8.65 -8.10 0.13
CA ILE A 93 -7.29 -8.25 -0.41
C ILE A 93 -6.57 -6.91 -0.43
N PHE A 94 -7.26 -5.84 -0.80
CA PHE A 94 -6.71 -4.48 -0.77
C PHE A 94 -6.24 -4.07 0.64
N LEU A 95 -7.03 -4.36 1.68
CA LEU A 95 -6.65 -4.10 3.08
C LEU A 95 -5.49 -4.99 3.55
N VAL A 96 -5.46 -6.26 3.14
CA VAL A 96 -4.32 -7.16 3.40
C VAL A 96 -3.04 -6.60 2.77
N VAL A 97 -3.11 -6.14 1.52
CA VAL A 97 -1.98 -5.52 0.81
C VAL A 97 -1.49 -4.28 1.56
N TYR A 98 -2.39 -3.45 2.08
CA TYR A 98 -1.99 -2.32 2.92
C TYR A 98 -1.25 -2.76 4.19
N VAL A 99 -1.86 -3.64 5.00
CA VAL A 99 -1.31 -4.04 6.32
C VAL A 99 0.07 -4.68 6.16
N PHE A 100 0.24 -5.56 5.19
CA PHE A 100 1.57 -6.12 4.90
C PHE A 100 2.50 -5.08 4.27
N GLY A 101 1.99 -4.27 3.35
CA GLY A 101 2.77 -3.23 2.67
C GLY A 101 3.41 -2.25 3.65
N ILE A 102 2.63 -1.71 4.59
CA ILE A 102 3.14 -0.77 5.60
C ILE A 102 4.12 -1.45 6.55
N ALA A 103 3.82 -2.69 6.96
CA ALA A 103 4.70 -3.45 7.84
C ALA A 103 6.07 -3.73 7.21
N TYR A 104 6.10 -4.18 5.95
CA TYR A 104 7.34 -4.44 5.23
C TYR A 104 8.08 -3.15 4.83
N ALA A 105 7.36 -2.07 4.52
CA ALA A 105 7.97 -0.76 4.26
C ALA A 105 8.65 -0.20 5.50
N PHE A 106 8.00 -0.29 6.67
CA PHE A 106 8.60 0.07 7.95
C PHE A 106 9.81 -0.79 8.28
N ARG A 107 9.69 -2.12 8.13
CA ARG A 107 10.80 -3.07 8.30
C ARG A 107 12.00 -2.71 7.41
N TYR A 108 11.73 -2.32 6.16
CA TYR A 108 12.74 -1.86 5.22
C TYR A 108 13.44 -0.59 5.71
N LEU A 109 12.69 0.42 6.16
CA LEU A 109 13.20 1.65 6.75
C LEU A 109 14.09 1.39 7.97
N ILE A 110 13.62 0.59 8.92
CA ILE A 110 14.39 0.24 10.12
C ILE A 110 15.71 -0.45 9.74
N LYS A 111 15.67 -1.41 8.81
CA LYS A 111 16.88 -2.06 8.32
C LYS A 111 17.83 -1.08 7.64
N SER A 112 17.31 -0.09 6.91
CA SER A 112 18.13 0.95 6.28
C SER A 112 18.87 1.82 7.29
N ILE A 113 18.23 2.15 8.41
CA ILE A 113 18.81 3.02 9.44
C ILE A 113 19.76 2.25 10.36
N LEU A 114 19.35 1.07 10.84
CA LEU A 114 20.08 0.31 11.86
C LEU A 114 21.02 -0.76 11.28
N GLY A 115 20.89 -1.11 10.00
CA GLY A 115 21.59 -2.23 9.37
C GLY A 115 20.99 -3.61 9.67
N TYR A 116 20.12 -3.74 10.66
CA TYR A 116 19.41 -4.97 11.03
C TYR A 116 17.92 -4.70 11.34
N VAL A 117 17.13 -5.77 11.42
CA VAL A 117 15.71 -5.69 11.84
C VAL A 117 15.60 -6.26 13.26
N PRO A 118 15.22 -5.45 14.25
CA PRO A 118 15.00 -5.91 15.62
C PRO A 118 13.62 -6.57 15.77
N TYR A 119 13.49 -7.56 16.66
CA TYR A 119 12.25 -8.33 16.88
C TYR A 119 11.02 -7.45 17.17
N HIS A 120 11.19 -6.33 17.89
CA HIS A 120 10.10 -5.42 18.20
C HIS A 120 9.58 -4.62 16.99
N ALA A 121 10.17 -4.77 15.79
CA ALA A 121 9.60 -4.20 14.57
C ALA A 121 8.17 -4.70 14.28
N VAL A 122 7.76 -5.83 14.87
CA VAL A 122 6.39 -6.34 14.86
C VAL A 122 5.36 -5.34 15.41
N ILE A 123 5.78 -4.36 16.22
CA ILE A 123 4.89 -3.32 16.77
C ILE A 123 4.22 -2.50 15.67
N ILE A 124 4.73 -2.49 14.44
CA ILE A 124 4.09 -1.80 13.32
C ILE A 124 2.67 -2.31 13.04
N TYR A 125 2.37 -3.59 13.31
CA TYR A 125 1.06 -4.15 13.01
C TYR A 125 -0.10 -3.44 13.74
N PRO A 126 -0.10 -3.28 15.08
CA PRO A 126 -1.14 -2.49 15.74
C PRO A 126 -1.17 -1.02 15.28
N PHE A 127 -0.01 -0.42 14.95
CA PHE A 127 0.04 0.95 14.43
C PHE A 127 -0.47 1.09 12.98
N ALA A 128 -0.57 -0.01 12.22
CA ALA A 128 -1.17 0.01 10.89
C ALA A 128 -2.69 0.33 10.95
N PHE A 129 -3.36 0.00 12.06
CA PHE A 129 -4.80 0.21 12.27
C PHE A 129 -5.10 1.57 12.88
N THR A 130 -4.69 2.64 12.18
CA THR A 130 -5.01 4.01 12.59
C THR A 130 -6.52 4.28 12.49
N VAL A 131 -7.01 5.28 13.23
CA VAL A 131 -8.41 5.74 13.12
C VAL A 131 -8.79 6.07 11.68
N LEU A 132 -7.88 6.73 10.93
CA LEU A 132 -8.10 7.08 9.52
C LEU A 132 -8.19 5.83 8.63
N PHE A 133 -7.33 4.83 8.84
CA PHE A 133 -7.41 3.57 8.10
C PHE A 133 -8.74 2.86 8.39
N LEU A 134 -9.14 2.77 9.66
CA LEU A 134 -10.40 2.14 10.07
C LEU A 134 -11.63 2.88 9.55
N GLN A 135 -11.55 4.19 9.36
CA GLN A 135 -12.59 4.99 8.72
C GLN A 135 -12.63 4.84 7.19
N GLY A 136 -11.62 4.24 6.57
CA GLY A 136 -11.61 4.03 5.12
C GLY A 136 -10.75 5.02 4.33
N TYR A 137 -9.90 5.82 4.99
CA TYR A 137 -8.94 6.73 4.32
C TYR A 137 -7.77 5.93 3.73
N TYR A 138 -8.09 5.08 2.76
CA TYR A 138 -7.20 4.08 2.21
C TYR A 138 -6.03 4.69 1.44
N ASN A 139 -6.30 5.67 0.59
CA ASN A 139 -5.27 6.36 -0.20
C ASN A 139 -4.23 7.06 0.69
N TYR A 140 -4.70 7.75 1.73
CA TYR A 140 -3.86 8.33 2.78
C TYR A 140 -2.98 7.26 3.43
N SER A 141 -3.58 6.13 3.80
CA SER A 141 -2.87 5.03 4.48
C SER A 141 -1.82 4.39 3.57
N PHE A 142 -2.16 4.12 2.30
CA PHE A 142 -1.21 3.60 1.30
C PHE A 142 -0.03 4.54 1.05
N ALA A 143 -0.22 5.85 1.16
CA ALA A 143 0.86 6.81 1.00
C ALA A 143 1.99 6.59 2.03
N PHE A 144 1.69 6.10 3.25
CA PHE A 144 2.72 5.79 4.25
C PHE A 144 3.64 4.63 3.85
N ILE A 145 3.17 3.72 2.99
CA ILE A 145 4.01 2.65 2.42
C ILE A 145 5.13 3.31 1.61
N PHE A 146 4.76 4.20 0.67
CA PHE A 146 5.74 4.88 -0.17
C PHE A 146 6.59 5.87 0.60
N LEU A 147 6.06 6.50 1.65
CA LEU A 147 6.84 7.34 2.57
C LEU A 147 7.96 6.52 3.23
N PHE A 148 7.64 5.39 3.87
CA PHE A 148 8.66 4.57 4.55
C PHE A 148 9.67 3.96 3.57
N VAL A 149 9.21 3.49 2.39
CA VAL A 149 10.12 3.00 1.35
C VAL A 149 11.02 4.13 0.86
N SER A 150 10.49 5.33 0.63
CA SER A 150 11.27 6.48 0.15
C SER A 150 12.34 6.89 1.15
N LEU A 151 11.99 7.03 2.44
CA LEU A 151 12.95 7.34 3.50
C LEU A 151 14.01 6.25 3.61
N GLY A 152 13.60 4.98 3.63
CA GLY A 152 14.50 3.85 3.74
C GLY A 152 15.44 3.73 2.55
N PHE A 153 14.96 4.08 1.35
CA PHE A 153 15.74 4.03 0.12
C PHE A 153 16.74 5.17 0.09
N TRP A 154 16.28 6.40 0.41
CA TRP A 154 17.14 7.58 0.53
C TRP A 154 18.32 7.34 1.47
N VAL A 155 18.08 6.80 2.67
CA VAL A 155 19.13 6.49 3.65
C VAL A 155 20.23 5.60 3.06
N ARG A 156 19.88 4.66 2.17
CA ARG A 156 20.85 3.74 1.55
C ARG A 156 21.59 4.32 0.36
N ILE A 157 20.99 5.29 -0.36
CA ILE A 157 21.54 5.78 -1.63
C ILE A 157 22.16 7.17 -1.55
N LYS A 158 21.90 7.94 -0.48
CA LYS A 158 22.28 9.36 -0.36
C LYS A 158 23.77 9.63 -0.62
N ASP A 159 24.64 8.72 -0.21
CA ASP A 159 26.10 8.86 -0.35
C ASP A 159 26.64 8.30 -1.68
N HIS A 160 25.79 7.61 -2.47
CA HIS A 160 26.15 6.91 -3.70
C HIS A 160 25.09 7.09 -4.80
N LEU A 161 24.68 8.34 -5.01
CA LEU A 161 23.61 8.67 -5.94
C LEU A 161 24.08 8.51 -7.40
N ASN A 162 23.34 7.71 -8.16
CA ASN A 162 23.55 7.49 -9.59
C ASN A 162 22.21 7.60 -10.33
N LEU A 163 22.25 7.66 -11.66
CA LEU A 163 21.06 7.86 -12.48
C LEU A 163 19.96 6.84 -12.20
N LYS A 164 20.31 5.55 -12.08
CA LYS A 164 19.34 4.47 -11.80
C LYS A 164 18.64 4.69 -10.45
N ASN A 165 19.41 4.95 -9.40
CA ASN A 165 18.85 5.19 -8.07
C ASN A 165 18.05 6.49 -8.01
N GLY A 166 18.47 7.52 -8.74
CA GLY A 166 17.70 8.76 -8.90
C GLY A 166 16.33 8.53 -9.55
N ILE A 167 16.27 7.75 -10.64
CA ILE A 167 15.01 7.41 -11.30
C ILE A 167 14.10 6.61 -10.37
N ILE A 168 14.63 5.60 -9.67
CA ILE A 168 13.83 4.80 -8.71
C ILE A 168 13.26 5.72 -7.61
N PHE A 169 14.07 6.63 -7.09
CA PHE A 169 13.63 7.57 -6.07
C PHE A 169 12.52 8.50 -6.58
N LEU A 170 12.67 9.05 -7.80
CA LEU A 170 11.63 9.87 -8.43
C LEU A 170 10.31 9.10 -8.64
N LEU A 171 10.39 7.83 -9.05
CA LEU A 171 9.20 6.98 -9.18
C LEU A 171 8.52 6.75 -7.82
N LEU A 172 9.29 6.58 -6.74
CA LEU A 172 8.72 6.49 -5.40
C LEU A 172 8.02 7.79 -4.98
N GLN A 173 8.60 8.96 -5.31
CA GLN A 173 7.96 10.25 -5.06
C GLN A 173 6.68 10.42 -5.86
N LEU A 174 6.67 9.99 -7.13
CA LEU A 174 5.47 9.98 -7.95
C LEU A 174 4.39 9.09 -7.35
N LEU A 175 4.72 7.87 -6.91
CA LEU A 175 3.77 6.97 -6.26
C LEU A 175 3.25 7.52 -4.93
N LEU A 176 4.09 8.22 -4.17
CA LEU A 176 3.69 8.91 -2.95
C LEU A 176 2.68 10.03 -3.24
N PHE A 177 2.97 10.88 -4.22
CA PHE A 177 2.06 11.94 -4.70
C PHE A 177 0.73 11.36 -5.20
N LEU A 178 0.79 10.35 -6.06
CA LEU A 178 -0.39 9.67 -6.61
C LEU A 178 -1.17 8.90 -5.54
N SER A 179 -0.56 8.57 -4.40
CA SER A 179 -1.28 7.98 -3.27
C SER A 179 -2.04 9.06 -2.51
N HIS A 180 -1.36 10.09 -2.00
CA HIS A 180 -2.04 11.16 -1.27
C HIS A 180 -1.19 12.43 -1.16
N ILE A 181 -1.72 13.56 -1.62
CA ILE A 181 -1.00 14.85 -1.68
C ILE A 181 -0.53 15.33 -0.30
N PHE A 182 -1.35 15.17 0.75
CA PHE A 182 -0.97 15.61 2.10
C PHE A 182 0.27 14.87 2.62
N VAL A 183 0.36 13.55 2.40
CA VAL A 183 1.49 12.74 2.88
C VAL A 183 2.74 13.03 2.04
N PHE A 184 2.57 13.31 0.75
CA PHE A 184 3.64 13.79 -0.11
C PHE A 184 4.21 15.14 0.36
N VAL A 185 3.34 16.10 0.70
CA VAL A 185 3.76 17.40 1.24
C VAL A 185 4.47 17.21 2.58
N LEU A 186 3.91 16.39 3.48
CA LEU A 186 4.54 16.05 4.76
C LEU A 186 5.94 15.47 4.57
N TYR A 187 6.12 14.56 3.61
CA TYR A 187 7.43 13.99 3.30
C TYR A 187 8.45 15.06 2.89
N GLY A 188 8.04 16.09 2.14
CA GLY A 188 8.92 17.20 1.74
C GLY A 188 9.45 18.05 2.91
N TYR A 189 8.84 17.96 4.10
CA TYR A 189 9.27 18.66 5.31
C TYR A 189 10.20 17.83 6.22
N ILE A 190 10.36 16.52 5.96
CA ILE A 190 11.17 15.58 6.75
C ILE A 190 12.54 15.39 6.06
#